data_AF-A0A0M3IS97-F1
#
_entry.id   AF-A0A0M3IS97-F1
#
_cell.length_a   1.000
_cell.length_b   1.000
_cell.length_c   1.000
_cell.angle_alpha   90.00
_cell.angle_beta   90.00
_cell.angle_gamma   90.00
#
_symmetry.space_group_name_H-M   'P 1'
#
loop_
_entity.id
_entity.type
_entity.pdbx_description
1 polymer ?
#
loop_
_entity_poly.entity_id
_entity_poly.type
_entity_poly.pdbx_seq_one_letter_code
_entity_poly.pdbx_strand_id
1 'polypeptide(L)'
;MLNIYWMGSGGKQLAHTKRRQTKKAIQKLKNLRKKGKLKRHVINAYREINSKKHAGSRQKATNIEEDWEHERQVQLANEEDDDILPLDMLDADIDWERSAFANKIARLRHEEEGDAEAGDDLELKKRRFDGEPADDVHELLPIKVEGKLLKRSRKISEGSLNHEEDEEVEDGAKEKCEEEDYSNLSALELLKKRTELIEAAKLEISGCAYALLAQPQQEVSIVSDVYRIVLNIATGGTVFV
;
A
#
# COMPACT_ATOMS: atom_id res chain seq x y z
N MET A 1 37.55 15.03 39.80
CA MET A 1 37.11 14.79 38.41
C MET A 1 35.84 15.60 38.18
N LEU A 2 35.93 16.76 37.52
CA LEU A 2 34.78 17.59 37.19
C LEU A 2 34.39 17.33 35.74
N ASN A 3 33.18 16.79 35.56
CA ASN A 3 32.68 16.27 34.30
C ASN A 3 32.08 17.40 33.45
N ILE A 4 32.55 17.47 32.21
CA ILE A 4 32.21 18.47 31.19
C ILE A 4 30.95 18.01 30.48
N TYR A 5 29.77 18.55 30.81
CA TYR A 5 28.56 18.32 30.01
C TYR A 5 27.59 19.50 30.13
N TRP A 6 27.84 20.58 29.38
CA TRP A 6 26.82 21.63 29.13
C TRP A 6 27.17 22.50 27.90
N MET A 7 27.22 21.90 26.70
CA MET A 7 27.54 22.65 25.46
C MET A 7 26.65 22.31 24.25
N GLY A 8 25.44 21.77 24.44
CA GLY A 8 24.53 21.41 23.32
C GLY A 8 23.33 22.35 23.09
N SER A 9 22.92 23.14 24.09
CA SER A 9 21.63 23.85 24.04
C SER A 9 21.73 25.32 23.56
N GLY A 10 22.88 25.97 23.77
CA GLY A 10 23.08 27.39 23.41
C GLY A 10 23.02 27.68 21.91
N GLY A 11 23.52 26.77 21.06
CA GLY A 11 23.53 26.95 19.61
C GLY A 11 22.14 26.94 18.97
N LYS A 12 21.25 26.04 19.43
CA LYS A 12 19.87 25.94 18.93
C LYS A 12 19.04 27.17 19.32
N GLN A 13 19.23 27.68 20.54
CA GLN A 13 18.58 28.91 21.01
C GLN A 13 19.05 30.14 20.21
N LEU A 14 20.36 30.27 19.95
CA LEU A 14 20.91 31.34 19.11
C LEU A 14 20.41 31.29 17.66
N ALA A 15 20.31 30.11 17.06
CA ALA A 15 19.77 29.96 15.71
C ALA A 15 18.30 30.39 15.64
N HIS A 16 17.50 30.05 16.66
CA HIS A 16 16.09 30.41 16.74
C HIS A 16 15.89 31.92 16.92
N THR A 17 16.68 32.58 17.78
CA THR A 17 16.61 34.05 17.96
C THR A 17 17.02 34.79 16.68
N LYS A 18 18.09 34.36 15.99
CA LYS A 18 18.50 34.88 14.68
C LYS A 18 17.39 34.71 13.64
N ARG A 19 16.76 33.53 13.56
CA ARG A 19 15.63 33.28 12.64
C ARG A 19 14.42 34.16 12.93
N ARG A 20 14.13 34.46 14.20
CA ARG A 20 13.03 35.36 14.59
C ARG A 20 13.32 36.81 14.20
N GLN A 21 14.57 37.26 14.40
CA GLN A 21 15.00 38.60 14.01
C GLN A 21 14.96 38.79 12.49
N THR A 22 15.45 37.82 11.71
CA THR A 22 15.39 37.88 10.24
C THR A 22 13.96 37.88 9.72
N LYS A 23 13.05 37.08 10.31
CA LYS A 23 11.61 37.13 9.99
C LYS A 23 11.01 38.53 10.24
N LYS A 24 11.32 39.17 11.37
CA LYS A 24 10.86 40.54 11.68
C LYS A 24 11.40 41.56 10.67
N ALA A 25 12.68 41.44 10.29
CA ALA A 25 13.30 42.31 9.30
C ALA A 25 12.64 42.16 7.91
N ILE A 26 12.41 40.92 7.46
CA ILE A 26 11.71 40.63 6.20
C ILE A 26 10.28 41.20 6.22
N GLN A 27 9.55 41.05 7.33
CA GLN A 27 8.20 41.58 7.45
C GLN A 27 8.19 43.11 7.39
N LYS A 28 9.15 43.78 8.02
CA LYS A 28 9.33 45.23 7.94
C LYS A 28 9.62 45.67 6.51
N LEU A 29 10.49 44.97 5.79
CA LEU A 29 10.78 45.24 4.37
C LEU A 29 9.53 45.07 3.48
N LYS A 30 8.72 44.02 3.70
CA LYS A 30 7.45 43.81 3.00
C LYS A 30 6.46 44.94 3.25
N ASN A 31 6.33 45.40 4.50
CA ASN A 31 5.47 46.51 4.86
C ASN A 31 5.94 47.83 4.23
N LEU A 32 7.25 48.10 4.21
CA LEU A 32 7.82 49.28 3.55
C LEU A 32 7.62 49.24 2.03
N ARG A 33 7.73 48.06 1.41
CA ARG A 33 7.43 47.86 -0.01
C ARG A 33 5.96 48.13 -0.31
N LYS A 34 5.02 47.59 0.50
CA LYS A 34 3.58 47.85 0.34
C LYS A 34 3.26 49.34 0.46
N LYS A 35 3.95 50.06 1.35
CA LYS A 35 3.82 51.51 1.52
C LYS A 35 4.58 52.34 0.47
N GLY A 36 5.26 51.72 -0.49
CA GLY A 36 6.05 52.42 -1.52
C GLY A 36 7.31 53.12 -1.02
N LYS A 37 7.69 52.94 0.26
CA LYS A 37 8.83 53.63 0.90
C LYS A 37 10.18 52.95 0.67
N LEU A 38 10.19 51.83 -0.05
CA LEU A 38 11.39 51.04 -0.28
C LEU A 38 12.09 51.50 -1.57
N LYS A 39 13.37 51.86 -1.47
CA LYS A 39 14.17 52.28 -2.63
C LYS A 39 14.31 51.14 -3.64
N ARG A 40 14.35 51.48 -4.94
CA ARG A 40 14.40 50.52 -6.07
C ARG A 40 15.57 49.53 -5.99
N HIS A 41 16.76 49.98 -5.59
CA HIS A 41 17.93 49.09 -5.45
C HIS A 41 17.72 48.02 -4.38
N VAL A 42 17.03 48.34 -3.27
CA VAL A 42 16.72 47.36 -2.21
C VAL A 42 15.69 46.35 -2.71
N ILE A 43 14.73 46.79 -3.53
CA ILE A 43 13.75 45.89 -4.18
C ILE A 43 14.47 44.92 -5.12
N ASN A 44 15.40 45.41 -5.94
CA ASN A 44 16.17 44.59 -6.87
C ASN A 44 17.05 43.58 -6.13
N ALA A 45 17.80 44.02 -5.12
CA ALA A 45 18.62 43.13 -4.29
C ALA A 45 17.77 42.06 -3.59
N TYR A 46 16.60 42.43 -3.07
CA TYR A 46 15.66 41.47 -2.47
C TYR A 46 15.16 40.45 -3.50
N ARG A 47 14.85 40.87 -4.72
CA ARG A 47 14.45 39.95 -5.81
C ARG A 47 15.58 39.00 -6.17
N GLU A 48 16.83 39.47 -6.24
CA GLU A 48 18.00 38.66 -6.55
C GLU A 48 18.31 37.63 -5.46
N ILE A 49 18.21 38.01 -4.18
CA ILE A 49 18.35 37.06 -3.07
C ILE A 49 17.25 36.00 -3.14
N ASN A 50 16.01 36.41 -3.46
CA ASN A 50 14.89 35.49 -3.57
C ASN A 50 15.02 34.55 -4.78
N SER A 51 15.53 35.04 -5.92
CA SER A 51 15.79 34.18 -7.08
C SER A 51 16.89 33.17 -6.78
N LYS A 52 18.00 33.58 -6.14
CA LYS A 52 19.07 32.67 -5.71
C LYS A 52 18.59 31.63 -4.71
N LYS A 53 17.82 32.03 -3.69
CA LYS A 53 17.29 31.12 -2.67
C LYS A 53 16.40 30.02 -3.26
N HIS A 54 15.62 30.36 -4.29
CA HIS A 54 14.68 29.45 -4.93
C HIS A 54 15.20 28.86 -6.24
N ALA A 55 16.46 29.10 -6.62
CA ALA A 55 17.04 28.60 -7.87
C ALA A 55 17.01 27.08 -7.94
N GLY A 56 17.48 26.39 -6.89
CA GLY A 56 17.46 24.92 -6.84
C GLY A 56 16.04 24.35 -6.87
N SER A 57 15.05 25.04 -6.31
CA SER A 57 13.64 24.59 -6.40
C SER A 57 13.05 24.75 -7.79
N ARG A 58 13.48 25.76 -8.55
CA ARG A 58 13.07 25.95 -9.95
C ARG A 58 13.73 24.91 -10.85
N GLN A 59 15.02 24.66 -10.63
CA GLN A 59 15.73 23.60 -11.34
C GLN A 59 15.11 22.23 -11.09
N LYS A 60 14.66 21.94 -9.86
CA LYS A 60 13.91 20.71 -9.59
C LYS A 60 12.63 20.60 -10.41
N ALA A 61 11.90 21.71 -10.58
CA ALA A 61 10.69 21.71 -11.39
C ALA A 61 10.99 21.49 -12.87
N THR A 62 12.04 22.11 -13.41
CA THR A 62 12.47 21.88 -14.81
C THR A 62 12.96 20.46 -15.02
N ASN A 63 13.74 19.91 -14.08
CA ASN A 63 14.21 18.53 -14.17
C ASN A 63 13.03 17.54 -14.17
N ILE A 64 11.99 17.77 -13.37
CA ILE A 64 10.79 16.91 -13.37
C ILE A 64 10.07 16.96 -14.73
N GLU A 65 10.00 18.14 -15.35
CA GLU A 65 9.38 18.31 -16.68
C GLU A 65 10.21 17.60 -17.76
N GLU A 66 11.54 17.78 -17.74
CA GLU A 66 12.48 17.08 -18.63
C GLU A 66 12.42 15.56 -18.47
N ASP A 67 12.39 15.06 -17.22
CA ASP A 67 12.29 13.63 -16.92
C ASP A 67 10.96 13.04 -17.45
N TRP A 68 9.86 13.78 -17.30
CA TRP A 68 8.54 13.37 -17.78
C TRP A 68 8.45 13.36 -19.31
N GLU A 69 9.02 14.37 -19.98
CA GLU A 69 9.11 14.40 -21.43
C GLU A 69 9.96 13.25 -21.97
N HIS A 70 11.09 12.97 -21.31
CA HIS A 70 11.95 11.85 -21.65
C HIS A 70 11.24 10.51 -21.50
N GLU A 71 10.56 10.27 -20.37
CA GLU A 71 9.79 9.04 -20.14
C GLU A 71 8.70 8.84 -21.21
N ARG A 72 7.98 9.91 -21.57
CA ARG A 72 6.98 9.86 -22.64
C ARG A 72 7.61 9.57 -24.00
N GLN A 73 8.76 10.17 -24.32
CA GLN A 73 9.46 9.91 -25.58
C GLN A 73 9.93 8.45 -25.67
N VAL A 74 10.41 7.87 -24.57
CA VAL A 74 10.79 6.46 -24.50
C VAL A 74 9.58 5.55 -24.70
N GLN A 75 8.45 5.85 -24.05
CA GLN A 75 7.20 5.10 -24.25
C GLN A 75 6.76 5.14 -25.71
N LEU A 76 6.73 6.31 -26.31
CA LEU A 76 6.30 6.49 -27.70
C LEU A 76 7.25 5.81 -28.70
N ALA A 77 8.55 5.78 -28.41
CA ALA A 77 9.54 5.05 -29.20
C ALA A 77 9.41 3.52 -29.08
N ASN A 78 8.99 3.01 -27.92
CA ASN A 78 8.78 1.57 -27.71
C ASN A 78 7.40 1.11 -28.23
N GLU A 79 6.38 1.96 -28.18
CA GLU A 79 5.04 1.67 -28.74
C GLU A 79 5.08 1.43 -30.26
N GLU A 80 6.01 2.05 -31.00
CA GLU A 80 6.20 1.76 -32.44
C GLU A 80 6.73 0.34 -32.71
N ASP A 81 7.40 -0.30 -31.73
CA ASP A 81 7.94 -1.67 -31.84
C ASP A 81 6.99 -2.74 -31.25
N ASP A 82 6.05 -2.36 -30.37
CA ASP A 82 5.14 -3.29 -29.68
C ASP A 82 3.92 -3.72 -30.52
N ASP A 83 3.57 -2.97 -31.58
CA ASP A 83 2.41 -3.25 -32.45
C ASP A 83 2.67 -4.26 -33.58
N ILE A 84 3.88 -4.85 -33.67
CA ILE A 84 4.20 -5.95 -34.60
C ILE A 84 4.77 -7.14 -33.82
N LEU A 85 3.96 -7.74 -32.96
CA LEU A 85 4.16 -9.14 -32.59
C LEU A 85 3.63 -10.00 -33.76
N PRO A 86 4.49 -10.71 -34.52
CA PRO A 86 4.01 -11.60 -35.57
C PRO A 86 3.09 -12.66 -34.97
N LEU A 87 1.93 -12.89 -35.60
CA LEU A 87 0.92 -13.86 -35.13
C LEU A 87 1.49 -15.27 -34.90
N ASP A 88 2.62 -15.62 -35.52
CA ASP A 88 3.36 -16.88 -35.33
C ASP A 88 3.96 -17.07 -33.92
N MET A 89 4.02 -16.03 -33.07
CA MET A 89 4.56 -16.12 -31.70
C MET A 89 3.50 -16.36 -30.61
N LEU A 90 2.22 -16.33 -30.94
CA LEU A 90 1.14 -16.63 -29.99
C LEU A 90 0.92 -18.15 -29.80
N ASP A 91 1.29 -18.93 -30.82
CA ASP A 91 1.12 -20.40 -30.83
C ASP A 91 2.44 -21.18 -30.71
N ALA A 92 3.58 -20.48 -30.63
CA ALA A 92 4.85 -21.14 -30.38
C ALA A 92 4.85 -21.65 -28.94
N ASP A 93 4.98 -22.97 -28.76
CA ASP A 93 5.34 -23.57 -27.47
C ASP A 93 6.68 -22.97 -27.01
N ILE A 94 6.63 -21.83 -26.31
CA ILE A 94 7.83 -21.17 -25.79
C ILE A 94 8.36 -22.09 -24.70
N ASP A 95 9.40 -22.84 -25.03
CA ASP A 95 10.19 -23.60 -24.08
C ASP A 95 10.81 -22.61 -23.06
N TRP A 96 10.13 -22.39 -21.94
CA TRP A 96 10.58 -21.53 -20.84
C TRP A 96 11.96 -21.95 -20.28
N GLU A 97 12.36 -23.21 -20.51
CA GLU A 97 13.66 -23.76 -20.15
C GLU A 97 14.79 -23.37 -21.11
N ARG A 98 14.47 -22.96 -22.35
CA ARG A 98 15.46 -22.59 -23.40
C ARG A 98 15.31 -21.17 -23.95
N SER A 99 14.31 -20.43 -23.50
CA SER A 99 14.06 -19.05 -23.91
C SER A 99 15.16 -18.07 -23.47
N ALA A 100 15.21 -16.89 -24.10
CA ALA A 100 16.08 -15.78 -23.69
C ALA A 100 15.88 -15.37 -22.22
N PHE A 101 14.71 -15.69 -21.64
CA PHE A 101 14.39 -15.47 -20.24
C PHE A 101 14.78 -16.62 -19.30
N ALA A 102 15.22 -17.78 -19.83
CA ALA A 102 15.54 -18.97 -19.04
C ALA A 102 16.62 -18.69 -17.99
N ASN A 103 17.66 -17.91 -18.34
CA ASN A 103 18.70 -17.50 -17.39
C ASN A 103 18.20 -16.57 -16.28
N LYS A 104 17.16 -15.77 -16.54
CA LYS A 104 16.53 -14.90 -15.54
C LYS A 104 15.64 -15.71 -14.61
N ILE A 105 14.87 -16.65 -15.15
CA ILE A 105 14.04 -17.56 -14.37
C ILE A 105 14.90 -18.51 -13.54
N ALA A 106 16.01 -19.01 -14.07
CA ALA A 106 16.97 -19.84 -13.34
C ALA A 106 17.65 -19.07 -12.19
N ARG A 107 17.97 -17.78 -12.38
CA ARG A 107 18.48 -16.92 -11.30
C ARG A 107 17.44 -16.74 -10.19
N LEU A 108 16.20 -16.40 -10.54
CA LEU A 108 15.13 -16.23 -9.56
C LEU A 108 14.84 -17.52 -8.76
N ARG A 109 14.87 -18.71 -9.39
CA ARG A 109 14.73 -19.99 -8.69
C ARG A 109 15.91 -20.30 -7.76
N HIS A 110 17.14 -19.99 -8.20
CA HIS A 110 18.33 -20.14 -7.36
C HIS A 110 18.35 -19.14 -6.19
N GLU A 111 17.68 -17.99 -6.33
CA GLU A 111 17.51 -16.98 -5.28
C GLU A 111 16.44 -17.37 -4.25
N GLU A 112 15.37 -18.10 -4.63
CA GLU A 112 14.40 -18.69 -3.69
C GLU A 112 15.01 -19.80 -2.81
N GLU A 113 15.99 -20.55 -3.32
CA GLU A 113 16.76 -21.55 -2.54
C GLU A 113 17.97 -20.93 -1.79
N GLY A 114 18.29 -19.67 -2.06
CA GLY A 114 19.48 -18.97 -1.58
C GLY A 114 19.20 -17.88 -0.54
N ASP A 115 18.42 -18.18 0.49
CA ASP A 115 18.27 -17.32 1.68
C ASP A 115 19.58 -17.31 2.49
N ALA A 116 20.47 -16.33 2.22
CA ALA A 116 21.34 -15.68 3.22
C ALA A 116 22.42 -14.73 2.68
N GLU A 117 22.81 -14.73 1.40
CA GLU A 117 24.10 -14.13 0.99
C GLU A 117 24.07 -12.97 -0.03
N ALA A 118 22.89 -12.40 -0.33
CA ALA A 118 22.74 -11.25 -1.24
C ALA A 118 22.67 -9.89 -0.50
N GLY A 119 23.52 -9.68 0.50
CA GLY A 119 23.45 -8.52 1.41
C GLY A 119 23.84 -7.16 0.81
N ASP A 120 24.53 -7.11 -0.33
CA ASP A 120 25.26 -5.90 -0.76
C ASP A 120 24.88 -5.32 -2.14
N ASP A 121 23.95 -5.91 -2.88
CA ASP A 121 23.50 -5.30 -4.14
C ASP A 121 22.49 -4.16 -3.86
N LEU A 122 22.91 -2.93 -4.14
CA LEU A 122 22.09 -1.72 -3.97
C LEU A 122 20.95 -1.64 -4.99
N GLU A 123 21.03 -2.36 -6.12
CA GLU A 123 19.96 -2.40 -7.13
C GLU A 123 18.82 -3.35 -6.74
N LEU A 124 19.05 -4.30 -5.83
CA LEU A 124 18.05 -5.25 -5.34
C LEU A 124 17.22 -4.71 -4.16
N LYS A 125 17.73 -3.72 -3.43
CA LYS A 125 17.02 -3.13 -2.27
C LYS A 125 15.98 -2.12 -2.74
N LYS A 126 14.69 -2.39 -2.47
CA LYS A 126 13.61 -1.40 -2.64
C LYS A 126 14.00 -0.09 -1.93
N ARG A 127 14.06 1.02 -2.67
CA ARG A 127 14.23 2.37 -2.10
C ARG A 127 13.05 2.67 -1.17
N ARG A 128 13.35 3.07 0.07
CA ARG A 128 12.35 3.52 1.06
C ARG A 128 12.46 5.02 1.30
N PHE A 129 11.34 5.69 1.48
CA PHE A 129 11.28 7.10 1.84
C PHE A 129 11.21 7.29 3.37
N ASP A 130 11.75 8.40 3.86
CA ASP A 130 11.67 8.77 5.28
C ASP A 130 10.20 8.87 5.72
N GLY A 131 9.76 7.93 6.57
CA GLY A 131 8.39 7.86 7.09
C GLY A 131 7.54 6.72 6.53
N GLU A 132 8.07 5.91 5.61
CA GLU A 132 7.41 4.68 5.17
C GLU A 132 7.55 3.57 6.24
N PRO A 133 6.45 2.84 6.53
CA PRO A 133 6.50 1.68 7.40
C PRO A 133 7.37 0.58 6.77
N ALA A 134 7.86 -0.34 7.60
CA ALA A 134 8.63 -1.47 7.11
C ALA A 134 7.73 -2.46 6.35
N ASP A 135 8.29 -3.21 5.38
CA ASP A 135 7.53 -4.13 4.51
C ASP A 135 6.74 -5.20 5.28
N ASP A 136 7.17 -5.51 6.51
CA ASP A 136 6.52 -6.44 7.44
C ASP A 136 5.40 -5.79 8.27
N VAL A 137 5.09 -4.50 8.07
CA VAL A 137 4.13 -3.72 8.85
C VAL A 137 3.06 -3.12 7.93
N HIS A 138 1.81 -3.54 8.13
CA HIS A 138 0.65 -2.96 7.47
C HIS A 138 0.06 -1.82 8.32
N GLU A 139 0.02 -0.61 7.76
CA GLU A 139 -0.67 0.52 8.41
C GLU A 139 -2.20 0.34 8.35
N LEU A 140 -2.87 0.57 9.48
CA LEU A 140 -4.33 0.50 9.58
C LEU A 140 -4.93 1.91 9.60
N LEU A 141 -6.20 2.01 9.22
CA LEU A 141 -6.93 3.28 9.27
C LEU A 141 -6.92 3.85 10.69
N PRO A 142 -6.68 5.16 10.86
CA PRO A 142 -6.71 5.79 12.18
C PRO A 142 -8.12 5.71 12.80
N ILE A 143 -8.18 5.37 14.09
CA ILE A 143 -9.44 5.27 14.84
C ILE A 143 -9.55 6.45 15.78
N LYS A 144 -10.77 6.99 15.95
CA LYS A 144 -11.04 8.06 16.92
C LYS A 144 -11.45 7.44 18.25
N VAL A 145 -10.58 7.55 19.25
CA VAL A 145 -10.85 7.12 20.63
C VAL A 145 -10.86 8.37 21.51
N GLU A 146 -11.96 8.60 22.24
CA GLU A 146 -12.13 9.76 23.14
C GLU A 146 -11.79 11.13 22.50
N GLY A 147 -12.15 11.29 21.22
CA GLY A 147 -11.92 12.54 20.49
C GLY A 147 -10.51 12.71 19.90
N LYS A 148 -9.56 11.82 20.18
CA LYS A 148 -8.20 11.83 19.61
C LYS A 148 -8.07 10.76 18.52
N LEU A 149 -7.39 11.12 17.43
CA LEU A 149 -7.11 10.19 16.33
C LEU A 149 -5.85 9.39 16.65
N LEU A 150 -6.01 8.07 16.77
CA LEU A 150 -4.94 7.12 17.02
C LEU A 150 -4.61 6.39 15.72
N LYS A 151 -3.38 6.56 15.21
CA LYS A 151 -2.85 5.77 14.10
C LYS A 151 -2.47 4.39 14.61
N ARG A 152 -2.79 3.33 13.85
CA ARG A 152 -2.52 1.93 14.20
C ARG A 152 -1.70 1.28 13.08
N SER A 153 -0.89 0.29 13.43
CA SER A 153 -0.21 -0.58 12.48
C SER A 153 -0.20 -2.02 13.01
N ARG A 154 -0.14 -3.01 12.10
CA ARG A 154 -0.11 -4.46 12.40
C ARG A 154 1.07 -5.10 11.69
N LYS A 155 1.78 -6.03 12.34
CA LYS A 155 2.81 -6.84 11.68
C LYS A 155 2.18 -7.96 10.85
N ILE A 156 2.67 -8.18 9.64
CA ILE A 156 2.17 -9.17 8.69
C ILE A 156 2.45 -10.60 9.18
N SER A 157 3.55 -10.83 9.92
CA SER A 157 3.88 -12.14 10.50
C SER A 157 2.88 -12.62 11.58
N GLU A 158 2.15 -11.69 12.21
CA GLU A 158 1.12 -11.99 13.21
C GLU A 158 -0.29 -12.15 12.58
N GLY A 159 -0.38 -12.12 11.24
CA GLY A 159 -1.62 -12.24 10.48
C GLY A 159 -1.85 -13.58 9.80
N SER A 160 -0.81 -14.40 9.67
CA SER A 160 -0.90 -15.62 8.87
C SER A 160 -1.26 -16.89 9.64
N LEU A 161 -1.29 -16.90 10.99
CA LEU A 161 -1.40 -18.18 11.71
C LEU A 161 -2.04 -18.15 13.12
N ASN A 162 -2.80 -17.13 13.51
CA ASN A 162 -3.55 -17.17 14.79
C ASN A 162 -4.99 -16.67 14.58
N HIS A 163 -5.89 -17.61 14.27
CA HIS A 163 -7.32 -17.49 14.53
C HIS A 163 -7.71 -18.52 15.59
N GLU A 164 -7.11 -18.46 16.77
CA GLU A 164 -7.59 -19.19 17.96
C GLU A 164 -7.32 -18.33 19.21
N GLU A 165 -8.41 -18.06 19.96
CA GLU A 165 -8.50 -17.65 21.38
C GLU A 165 -7.99 -16.24 21.78
N ASP A 166 -8.67 -15.39 22.54
CA ASP A 166 -10.00 -15.30 23.12
C ASP A 166 -10.13 -13.83 23.60
N GLU A 167 -11.22 -13.13 23.24
CA GLU A 167 -11.78 -12.09 24.11
C GLU A 167 -13.26 -12.44 24.30
N GLU A 168 -13.59 -12.81 25.53
CA GLU A 168 -14.93 -13.15 25.98
C GLU A 168 -15.91 -12.00 25.67
N VAL A 169 -16.81 -12.24 24.74
CA VAL A 169 -18.11 -11.57 24.70
C VAL A 169 -19.16 -12.68 24.73
N GLU A 170 -19.70 -12.89 25.92
CA GLU A 170 -20.99 -13.56 26.13
C GLU A 170 -22.05 -12.78 25.34
N ASP A 171 -22.51 -13.32 24.21
CA ASP A 171 -23.94 -13.53 23.89
C ASP A 171 -24.09 -14.21 22.51
N GLY A 172 -25.01 -15.17 22.40
CA GLY A 172 -25.54 -15.65 21.12
C GLY A 172 -24.87 -16.86 20.46
N ALA A 173 -25.18 -18.06 20.96
CA ALA A 173 -25.29 -19.34 20.23
C ALA A 173 -24.37 -19.57 19.01
N LYS A 174 -23.24 -20.27 19.23
CA LYS A 174 -22.57 -21.04 18.17
C LYS A 174 -23.51 -22.16 17.71
N GLU A 175 -24.28 -21.91 16.68
CA GLU A 175 -25.00 -22.93 15.95
C GLU A 175 -23.95 -23.83 15.28
N LYS A 176 -23.78 -25.03 15.82
CA LYS A 176 -22.99 -26.08 15.19
C LYS A 176 -23.63 -26.34 13.83
N CYS A 177 -22.93 -26.04 12.73
CA CYS A 177 -23.25 -26.68 11.47
C CYS A 177 -23.05 -28.18 11.69
N GLU A 178 -24.14 -28.94 11.75
CA GLU A 178 -24.05 -30.38 11.72
C GLU A 178 -23.47 -30.77 10.36
N GLU A 179 -22.25 -31.28 10.36
CA GLU A 179 -21.66 -31.88 9.18
C GLU A 179 -22.47 -33.14 8.86
N GLU A 180 -23.37 -33.04 7.90
CA GLU A 180 -24.15 -34.19 7.44
C GLU A 180 -23.20 -35.19 6.78
N ASP A 181 -23.04 -36.36 7.40
CA ASP A 181 -22.21 -37.44 6.87
C ASP A 181 -22.83 -38.03 5.58
N TYR A 182 -22.32 -37.58 4.43
CA TYR A 182 -22.77 -38.04 3.10
C TYR A 182 -22.08 -39.33 2.61
N SER A 183 -21.28 -39.98 3.45
CA SER A 183 -20.47 -41.16 3.10
C SER A 183 -21.30 -42.37 2.65
N ASN A 184 -22.58 -42.43 3.01
CA ASN A 184 -23.48 -43.54 2.69
C ASN A 184 -24.23 -43.41 1.35
N LEU A 185 -24.05 -42.30 0.62
CA LEU A 185 -24.77 -42.02 -0.63
C LEU A 185 -24.03 -42.53 -1.86
N SER A 186 -24.78 -43.05 -2.83
CA SER A 186 -24.22 -43.43 -4.12
C SER A 186 -23.73 -42.20 -4.89
N ALA A 187 -22.73 -42.34 -5.77
CA ALA A 187 -22.14 -41.22 -6.52
C ALA A 187 -23.18 -40.37 -7.28
N LEU A 188 -24.25 -40.99 -7.78
CA LEU A 188 -25.35 -40.29 -8.46
C LEU A 188 -26.22 -39.50 -7.47
N GLU A 189 -26.42 -40.01 -6.26
CA GLU A 189 -27.18 -39.35 -5.20
C GLU A 189 -26.38 -38.21 -4.58
N LEU A 190 -25.05 -38.35 -4.45
CA LEU A 190 -24.14 -37.27 -4.05
C LEU A 190 -24.18 -36.10 -5.03
N LEU A 191 -24.19 -36.37 -6.33
CA LEU A 191 -24.30 -35.32 -7.34
C LEU A 191 -25.64 -34.57 -7.24
N LYS A 192 -26.75 -35.30 -7.03
CA LYS A 192 -28.07 -34.69 -6.80
C LYS A 192 -28.11 -33.86 -5.52
N LYS A 193 -27.56 -34.38 -4.42
CA LYS A 193 -27.47 -33.66 -3.15
C LYS A 193 -26.60 -32.40 -3.27
N ARG A 194 -25.49 -32.47 -4.00
CA ARG A 194 -24.67 -31.31 -4.32
C ARG A 194 -25.44 -30.26 -5.13
N THR A 195 -26.23 -30.66 -6.12
CA THR A 195 -27.05 -29.71 -6.88
C THR A 195 -28.12 -29.06 -6.00
N GLU A 196 -28.76 -29.82 -5.10
CA GLU A 196 -29.75 -29.31 -4.14
C GLU A 196 -29.13 -28.28 -3.17
N LEU A 197 -27.95 -28.58 -2.60
CA LEU A 197 -27.23 -27.68 -1.69
C LEU A 197 -26.78 -26.39 -2.39
N ILE A 198 -26.34 -26.49 -3.64
CA ILE A 198 -25.98 -25.33 -4.45
C ILE A 198 -27.20 -24.46 -4.74
N GLU A 199 -28.35 -25.06 -5.03
CA GLU A 199 -29.60 -24.31 -5.26
C GLU A 199 -30.09 -23.62 -3.98
N ALA A 200 -30.03 -24.29 -2.83
CA ALA A 200 -30.36 -23.70 -1.53
C ALA A 200 -29.44 -22.50 -1.20
N ALA A 201 -28.13 -22.68 -1.38
CA ALA A 201 -27.17 -21.62 -1.10
C ALA A 201 -27.29 -20.44 -2.08
N LYS A 202 -27.65 -20.68 -3.34
CA LYS A 202 -27.98 -19.61 -4.30
C LYS A 202 -29.18 -18.77 -3.84
N LEU A 203 -30.23 -19.42 -3.34
CA LEU A 203 -31.40 -18.73 -2.80
C LEU A 203 -31.01 -17.89 -1.58
N GLU A 204 -30.19 -18.44 -0.69
CA GLU A 204 -29.70 -17.74 0.51
C GLU A 204 -28.84 -16.52 0.15
N ILE A 205 -27.85 -16.68 -0.74
CA ILE A 205 -27.03 -15.58 -1.24
C ILE A 205 -27.89 -14.50 -1.91
N SER A 206 -28.90 -14.90 -2.69
CA SER A 206 -29.81 -13.93 -3.33
C SER A 206 -30.63 -13.16 -2.28
N GLY A 207 -31.11 -13.82 -1.23
CA GLY A 207 -31.82 -13.19 -0.11
C GLY A 207 -30.93 -12.20 0.64
N CYS A 208 -29.69 -12.59 0.95
CA CYS A 208 -28.69 -11.71 1.55
C CYS A 208 -28.36 -10.51 0.65
N ALA A 209 -28.24 -10.71 -0.66
CA ALA A 209 -27.99 -9.63 -1.62
C ALA A 209 -29.15 -8.63 -1.66
N TYR A 210 -30.40 -9.10 -1.62
CA TYR A 210 -31.57 -8.22 -1.55
C TYR A 210 -31.65 -7.46 -0.22
N ALA A 211 -31.30 -8.10 0.90
CA ALA A 211 -31.24 -7.44 2.21
C ALA A 211 -30.17 -6.33 2.24
N LEU A 212 -28.98 -6.61 1.69
CA LEU A 212 -27.89 -5.63 1.55
C LEU A 212 -28.29 -4.44 0.67
N LEU A 213 -29.00 -4.69 -0.43
CA LEU A 213 -29.47 -3.62 -1.32
C LEU A 213 -30.57 -2.75 -0.68
N ALA A 214 -31.42 -3.34 0.16
CA ALA A 214 -32.48 -2.62 0.85
C ALA A 214 -31.94 -1.71 1.96
N GLN A 215 -30.98 -2.19 2.77
CA GLN A 215 -30.45 -1.47 3.92
C GLN A 215 -28.92 -1.67 4.11
N PRO A 216 -28.09 -1.00 3.29
CA PRO A 216 -26.65 -1.26 3.24
C PRO A 216 -25.87 -0.85 4.50
N GLN A 217 -26.43 0.00 5.38
CA GLN A 217 -25.72 0.51 6.56
C GLN A 217 -25.93 -0.32 7.84
N GLN A 218 -27.01 -1.09 7.92
CA GLN A 218 -27.31 -1.95 9.07
C GLN A 218 -26.75 -3.37 8.88
N GLU A 219 -26.58 -3.80 7.63
CA GLU A 219 -26.33 -5.18 7.27
C GLU A 219 -24.89 -5.48 6.81
N VAL A 220 -23.90 -4.72 7.30
CA VAL A 220 -22.48 -4.99 6.95
C VAL A 220 -22.04 -6.39 7.40
N SER A 221 -22.64 -6.92 8.48
CA SER A 221 -22.44 -8.30 8.95
C SER A 221 -22.88 -9.35 7.93
N ILE A 222 -23.92 -9.07 7.12
CA ILE A 222 -24.40 -9.99 6.08
C ILE A 222 -23.35 -10.21 5.00
N VAL A 223 -22.45 -9.24 4.74
CA VAL A 223 -21.34 -9.42 3.80
C VAL A 223 -20.38 -10.52 4.28
N SER A 224 -20.14 -10.60 5.59
CA SER A 224 -19.32 -11.65 6.18
C SER A 224 -20.01 -13.02 6.07
N ASP A 225 -21.33 -13.07 6.23
CA ASP A 225 -22.11 -14.30 6.09
C ASP A 225 -22.15 -14.78 4.63
N VAL A 226 -22.35 -13.88 3.67
CA VAL A 226 -22.25 -14.20 2.23
C VAL A 226 -20.86 -14.73 1.88
N TYR A 227 -19.80 -14.12 2.42
CA TYR A 227 -18.44 -14.59 2.19
C TYR A 227 -18.24 -16.00 2.76
N ARG A 228 -18.77 -16.30 3.96
CA ARG A 228 -18.72 -17.64 4.57
C ARG A 228 -19.48 -18.67 3.73
N ILE A 229 -20.68 -18.35 3.26
CA ILE A 229 -21.49 -19.25 2.43
C ILE A 229 -20.78 -19.54 1.10
N VAL A 230 -20.25 -18.52 0.44
CA VAL A 230 -19.49 -18.68 -0.82
C VAL A 230 -18.21 -19.49 -0.60
N LEU A 231 -17.49 -19.24 0.50
CA LEU A 231 -16.30 -19.99 0.86
C LEU A 231 -16.63 -21.48 1.04
N ASN A 232 -17.70 -21.81 1.77
CA ASN A 232 -18.12 -23.19 2.01
C ASN A 232 -18.51 -23.95 0.73
N ILE A 233 -19.10 -23.26 -0.27
CA ILE A 233 -19.39 -23.85 -1.58
C ILE A 233 -18.11 -24.04 -2.41
N ALA A 234 -17.19 -23.07 -2.34
CA ALA A 234 -15.96 -23.03 -3.15
C ALA A 234 -14.87 -23.96 -2.64
N THR A 235 -14.67 -24.04 -1.32
CA THR A 235 -13.84 -25.07 -0.68
C THR A 235 -14.53 -26.43 -0.69
N GLY A 236 -15.81 -26.46 -1.10
CA GLY A 236 -16.60 -27.63 -1.38
C GLY A 236 -16.48 -28.62 -0.23
N GLY A 237 -17.09 -28.27 0.92
CA GLY A 237 -17.16 -29.08 2.14
C GLY A 237 -16.15 -30.21 2.10
N THR A 238 -14.91 -29.93 2.51
CA THR A 238 -13.78 -30.86 2.47
C THR A 238 -14.14 -32.15 3.16
N VAL A 239 -14.76 -33.06 2.41
CA VAL A 239 -14.80 -34.48 2.67
C VAL A 239 -13.38 -34.94 2.36
N PHE A 240 -12.50 -34.80 3.35
CA PHE A 240 -11.34 -35.66 3.44
C PHE A 240 -11.85 -37.05 3.82
N VAL A 241 -12.18 -37.85 2.81
CA VAL A 241 -12.12 -39.32 2.84
C VAL A 241 -11.55 -39.77 1.51
#